data_AF-A0A7T5REX1-F1
#
_entry.id   AF-A0A7T5REX1-F1
#
_cell.length_a   1.000
_cell.length_b   1.000
_cell.length_c   1.000
_cell.angle_alpha   90.00
_cell.angle_beta   90.00
_cell.angle_gamma   90.00
#
_symmetry.space_group_name_H-M   'P 1'
#
loop_
_entity.id
_entity.type
_entity.pdbx_description
1 polymer ?
#
loop_
_entity_poly.entity_id
_entity_poly.type
_entity_poly.pdbx_seq_one_letter_code
_entity_poly.pdbx_strand_id
1 'polypeptide(L)'
;MKYDVVVPFAFGLPSELGSNEEILKRAALLGKESGLPVFAECVFSTKYPEVQLAQSDGCYSSTLKLVKALADRAKKRGWRNVLVVAQPHHAKRCIRDLGRFGFNAEADCHFCVNGMYLYDKKSLQWQTRSAWQFWLREAPLRLLPWWLYSRIAG
;
A
#
# COMPACT_ATOMS: atom_id res chain seq x y z
N MET A 1 -10.18 3.56 19.23
CA MET A 1 -9.20 2.85 18.38
C MET A 1 -8.42 3.88 17.57
N LYS A 2 -7.12 3.68 17.36
CA LYS A 2 -6.24 4.64 16.63
C LYS A 2 -6.46 4.61 15.12
N TYR A 3 -6.88 3.46 14.57
CA TYR A 3 -7.07 3.23 13.14
C TYR A 3 -8.41 2.57 12.86
N ASP A 4 -8.93 2.76 11.65
CA ASP A 4 -10.21 2.19 11.20
C ASP A 4 -10.01 1.04 10.20
N VAL A 5 -8.88 1.01 9.50
CA VAL A 5 -8.56 0.04 8.44
C VAL A 5 -7.05 -0.13 8.29
N VAL A 6 -6.61 -1.34 7.97
CA VAL A 6 -5.24 -1.66 7.56
C VAL A 6 -5.17 -1.76 6.04
N VAL A 7 -4.17 -1.16 5.41
CA VAL A 7 -4.06 -1.12 3.95
C VAL A 7 -2.64 -1.56 3.54
N PRO A 8 -2.48 -2.81 3.06
CA PRO A 8 -1.24 -3.24 2.43
C PRO A 8 -1.07 -2.60 1.06
N PHE A 9 0.13 -2.11 0.77
CA PHE A 9 0.50 -1.62 -0.56
C PHE A 9 1.56 -2.55 -1.17
N ALA A 10 1.21 -3.17 -2.30
CA ALA A 10 2.15 -3.97 -3.08
C ALA A 10 3.39 -3.16 -3.50
N PHE A 11 4.53 -3.84 -3.52
CA PHE A 11 5.81 -3.31 -3.94
C PHE A 11 6.44 -4.17 -5.04
N GLY A 12 5.89 -4.03 -6.25
CA GLY A 12 6.38 -4.71 -7.45
C GLY A 12 5.34 -5.63 -8.07
N LEU A 13 5.62 -6.07 -9.29
CA LEU A 13 4.85 -7.08 -10.03
C LEU A 13 5.69 -8.31 -10.34
N PRO A 14 5.11 -9.52 -10.44
CA PRO A 14 3.69 -9.80 -10.28
C PRO A 14 3.26 -9.79 -8.80
N SER A 15 2.00 -10.07 -8.50
CA SER A 15 1.48 -9.91 -7.13
C SER A 15 2.08 -10.95 -6.17
N GLU A 16 2.51 -12.09 -6.70
CA GLU A 16 2.93 -13.29 -5.98
C GLU A 16 4.40 -13.23 -5.54
N LEU A 17 5.07 -12.08 -5.71
CA LEU A 17 6.43 -11.89 -5.20
C LEU A 17 6.48 -12.11 -3.68
N GLY A 18 7.59 -12.68 -3.21
CA GLY A 18 7.80 -12.91 -1.78
C GLY A 18 7.74 -11.61 -0.98
N SER A 19 8.23 -10.50 -1.56
CA SER A 19 8.12 -9.16 -0.96
C SER A 19 6.67 -8.73 -0.69
N ASN A 20 5.76 -8.97 -1.64
CA ASN A 20 4.35 -8.66 -1.47
C ASN A 20 3.69 -9.61 -0.46
N GLU A 21 4.10 -10.87 -0.43
CA GLU A 21 3.61 -11.83 0.55
C GLU A 21 3.93 -11.40 1.99
N GLU A 22 5.14 -10.90 2.25
CA GLU A 22 5.51 -10.38 3.57
C GLU A 22 4.68 -9.16 3.99
N ILE A 23 4.39 -8.25 3.05
CA ILE A 23 3.49 -7.10 3.28
C ILE A 23 2.10 -7.57 3.70
N LEU A 24 1.57 -8.60 3.02
CA LEU A 24 0.26 -9.14 3.31
C LEU A 24 0.21 -9.90 4.63
N LYS A 25 1.20 -10.76 4.91
CA LYS A 25 1.31 -11.47 6.20
C LYS A 25 1.26 -10.47 7.34
N ARG A 26 2.03 -9.38 7.22
CA ARG A 26 2.06 -8.33 8.23
C ARG A 26 0.70 -7.62 8.37
N ALA A 27 0.06 -7.28 7.26
CA ALA A 27 -1.27 -6.66 7.28
C ALA A 27 -2.35 -7.57 7.86
N ALA A 28 -2.33 -8.86 7.53
CA ALA A 28 -3.24 -9.88 8.05
C ALA A 28 -3.07 -10.04 9.56
N LEU A 29 -1.83 -10.15 10.03
CA LEU A 29 -1.50 -10.22 11.45
C LEU A 29 -2.03 -8.99 12.20
N LEU A 30 -1.74 -7.78 11.69
CA LEU A 30 -2.21 -6.52 12.29
C LEU A 30 -3.73 -6.41 12.32
N GLY A 31 -4.40 -6.79 11.22
CA GLY A 31 -5.86 -6.83 11.13
C GLY A 31 -6.45 -7.77 12.17
N LYS A 32 -5.88 -8.97 12.32
CA LYS A 32 -6.30 -9.98 13.31
C LYS A 32 -6.07 -9.50 14.75
N GLU A 33 -4.87 -9.03 15.07
CA GLU A 33 -4.50 -8.56 16.42
C GLU A 33 -5.33 -7.36 16.86
N SER A 34 -5.67 -6.46 15.93
CA SER A 34 -6.37 -5.21 16.22
C SER A 34 -7.89 -5.30 16.01
N GLY A 35 -8.40 -6.42 15.49
CA GLY A 35 -9.80 -6.55 15.06
C GLY A 35 -10.19 -5.57 13.94
N LEU A 36 -9.23 -5.15 13.12
CA LEU A 36 -9.44 -4.18 12.04
C LEU A 36 -9.66 -4.86 10.69
N PRO A 37 -10.52 -4.32 9.82
CA PRO A 37 -10.62 -4.77 8.44
C PRO A 37 -9.33 -4.46 7.69
N VAL A 38 -9.01 -5.27 6.69
CA VAL A 38 -7.89 -5.02 5.77
C VAL A 38 -8.45 -4.73 4.40
N PHE A 39 -8.08 -3.60 3.80
CA PHE A 39 -8.46 -3.25 2.43
C PHE A 39 -7.26 -3.45 1.52
N ALA A 40 -7.33 -4.45 0.64
CA ALA A 40 -6.23 -4.89 -0.22
C ALA A 40 -6.70 -5.10 -1.66
N GLU A 41 -5.75 -5.10 -2.60
CA GLU A 41 -6.02 -5.41 -4.02
C GLU A 41 -6.53 -6.85 -4.21
N CYS A 42 -7.38 -7.08 -5.21
CA CYS A 42 -8.10 -8.34 -5.42
C CYS A 42 -7.19 -9.60 -5.44
N VAL A 43 -6.00 -9.49 -6.04
CA VAL A 43 -5.04 -10.61 -6.17
C VAL A 43 -4.50 -11.08 -4.81
N PHE A 44 -4.63 -10.27 -3.77
CA PHE A 44 -4.21 -10.62 -2.41
C PHE A 44 -5.30 -11.29 -1.58
N SER A 45 -6.56 -11.21 -2.04
CA SER A 45 -7.70 -11.64 -1.24
C SER A 45 -7.83 -13.16 -1.10
N THR A 46 -7.21 -13.94 -1.99
CA THR A 46 -7.37 -15.39 -2.05
C THR A 46 -6.48 -16.17 -1.09
N LYS A 47 -5.40 -15.57 -0.57
CA LYS A 47 -4.42 -16.26 0.30
C LYS A 47 -4.72 -16.16 1.80
N TYR A 48 -5.54 -15.21 2.25
CA TYR A 48 -5.80 -14.95 3.68
C TYR A 48 -7.31 -14.73 3.94
N PRO A 49 -8.12 -15.80 3.88
CA PRO A 49 -9.59 -15.72 4.01
C PRO A 49 -10.08 -15.23 5.38
N GLU A 50 -9.27 -15.36 6.43
CA GLU A 50 -9.54 -14.89 7.79
C GLU A 50 -9.50 -13.36 7.92
N VAL A 51 -8.93 -12.69 6.92
CA VAL A 51 -8.89 -11.26 6.85
C VAL A 51 -10.20 -10.78 6.23
N GLN A 52 -10.93 -9.89 6.91
CA GLN A 52 -12.05 -9.17 6.31
C GLN A 52 -11.51 -8.25 5.21
N LEU A 53 -11.23 -8.86 4.07
CA LEU A 53 -10.79 -8.21 2.86
C LEU A 53 -11.98 -7.41 2.38
N ALA A 54 -11.92 -6.10 2.63
CA ALA A 54 -12.83 -5.20 1.97
C ALA A 54 -12.44 -5.23 0.49
N GLN A 55 -13.09 -6.14 -0.25
CA GLN A 55 -12.86 -6.40 -1.65
C GLN A 55 -12.71 -5.10 -2.42
N SER A 56 -11.68 -5.11 -3.26
CA SER A 56 -11.45 -4.10 -4.26
C SER A 56 -11.86 -4.73 -5.60
N ASP A 57 -12.76 -4.10 -6.37
CA ASP A 57 -13.35 -4.66 -7.60
C ASP A 57 -12.35 -4.73 -8.79
N GLY A 58 -11.03 -4.79 -8.55
CA GLY A 58 -10.03 -4.82 -9.61
C GLY A 58 -8.59 -5.12 -9.17
N CYS A 59 -7.72 -5.39 -10.15
CA CYS A 59 -6.27 -5.40 -10.01
C CYS A 59 -5.75 -3.97 -10.13
N TYR A 60 -5.58 -3.27 -9.01
CA TYR A 60 -5.07 -1.91 -9.04
C TYR A 60 -3.56 -1.96 -9.33
N SER A 61 -3.12 -1.34 -10.42
CA SER A 61 -1.72 -1.39 -10.84
C SER A 61 -0.85 -0.29 -10.23
N SER A 62 -1.47 0.68 -9.53
CA SER A 62 -0.77 1.83 -8.96
C SER A 62 -1.29 2.20 -7.57
N THR A 63 -0.37 2.75 -6.75
CA THR A 63 -0.68 3.30 -5.41
C THR A 63 -1.87 4.24 -5.43
N LEU A 64 -1.93 5.15 -6.40
CA LEU A 64 -3.00 6.15 -6.48
C LEU A 64 -4.35 5.52 -6.83
N LYS A 65 -4.37 4.50 -7.68
CA LYS A 65 -5.59 3.75 -8.02
C LYS A 65 -6.16 3.02 -6.80
N LEU A 66 -5.31 2.39 -5.99
CA LEU A 66 -5.73 1.78 -4.72
C LEU A 66 -6.26 2.83 -3.73
N VAL A 67 -5.59 3.97 -3.60
CA VAL A 67 -6.04 5.08 -2.73
C VAL A 67 -7.41 5.63 -3.16
N LYS A 68 -7.66 5.80 -4.47
CA LYS A 68 -8.98 6.20 -4.99
C LYS A 68 -10.07 5.19 -4.60
N ALA A 69 -9.80 3.90 -4.80
CA ALA A 69 -10.74 2.84 -4.43
C ALA A 69 -11.02 2.82 -2.92
N LEU A 70 -9.97 3.00 -2.10
CA LEU A 70 -10.13 3.13 -0.66
C LEU A 70 -11.00 4.36 -0.30
N ALA A 71 -10.79 5.51 -0.93
CA ALA A 71 -11.58 6.71 -0.71
C ALA A 71 -13.08 6.48 -0.97
N ASP A 72 -13.42 5.79 -2.05
CA ASP A 72 -14.81 5.48 -2.37
C ASP A 72 -15.43 4.48 -1.39
N ARG A 73 -14.65 3.48 -0.93
CA ARG A 73 -15.10 2.54 0.10
C ARG A 73 -15.25 3.20 1.47
N ALA A 74 -14.31 4.06 1.83
CA ALA A 74 -14.27 4.79 3.09
C ALA A 74 -15.48 5.69 3.29
N LYS A 75 -15.96 6.36 2.23
CA LYS A 75 -17.21 7.16 2.27
C LYS A 75 -18.41 6.38 2.79
N LYS A 76 -18.51 5.08 2.44
CA LYS A 76 -19.60 4.20 2.87
C LYS A 76 -19.41 3.61 4.27
N ARG A 77 -18.15 3.50 4.72
CA ARG A 77 -17.77 2.83 5.98
C ARG A 77 -17.37 3.79 7.10
N GLY A 78 -17.24 5.08 6.80
CA GLY A 78 -16.79 6.10 7.76
C GLY A 78 -15.30 6.03 8.09
N TRP A 79 -14.48 5.32 7.31
CA TRP A 79 -13.05 5.19 7.58
C TRP A 79 -12.30 6.50 7.33
N ARG A 80 -11.46 6.92 8.28
CA ARG A 80 -10.60 8.11 8.17
C ARG A 80 -9.16 7.85 8.57
N ASN A 81 -8.93 6.95 9.51
CA ASN A 81 -7.61 6.64 10.04
C ASN A 81 -7.09 5.32 9.44
N VAL A 82 -5.95 5.38 8.76
CA VAL A 82 -5.42 4.27 7.95
C VAL A 82 -4.06 3.84 8.48
N LEU A 83 -3.91 2.54 8.77
CA LEU A 83 -2.62 1.92 9.02
C LEU A 83 -2.05 1.35 7.72
N VAL A 84 -0.97 1.95 7.23
CA VAL A 84 -0.30 1.58 5.99
C VAL A 84 0.72 0.49 6.25
N VAL A 85 0.63 -0.63 5.53
CA VAL A 85 1.66 -1.67 5.52
C VAL A 85 2.32 -1.65 4.16
N ALA A 86 3.57 -1.20 4.09
CA ALA A 86 4.27 -0.99 2.83
C ALA A 86 5.77 -1.12 3.00
N GLN A 87 6.48 -1.30 1.90
CA GLN A 87 7.93 -1.17 1.88
C GLN A 87 8.37 0.21 2.43
N PRO A 88 9.43 0.32 3.26
CA PRO A 88 9.76 1.57 3.98
C PRO A 88 9.93 2.83 3.11
N HIS A 89 10.56 2.74 1.94
CA HIS A 89 10.77 3.88 1.04
C HIS A 89 9.51 4.29 0.27
N HIS A 90 8.62 3.33 0.02
CA HIS A 90 7.33 3.52 -0.65
C HIS A 90 6.25 4.06 0.30
N ALA A 91 6.31 3.72 1.59
CA ALA A 91 5.35 4.16 2.61
C ALA A 91 5.09 5.67 2.61
N LYS A 92 6.14 6.49 2.41
CA LYS A 92 6.02 7.96 2.32
C LYS A 92 5.08 8.41 1.19
N ARG A 93 5.14 7.75 0.03
CA ARG A 93 4.24 8.04 -1.09
C ARG A 93 2.81 7.62 -0.77
N CYS A 94 2.62 6.46 -0.16
CA CYS A 94 1.30 5.98 0.25
C CYS A 94 0.63 6.96 1.22
N ILE A 95 1.34 7.39 2.27
CA ILE A 95 0.83 8.38 3.24
C ILE A 95 0.50 9.71 2.54
N ARG A 96 1.40 10.22 1.70
CA ARG A 96 1.17 11.46 0.94
C ARG A 96 -0.10 11.37 0.10
N ASP A 97 -0.25 10.29 -0.66
CA ASP A 97 -1.38 10.09 -1.55
C ASP A 97 -2.67 9.94 -0.72
N LEU A 98 -2.67 9.19 0.38
CA LEU A 98 -3.80 9.08 1.30
C LEU A 98 -4.21 10.44 1.89
N GLY A 99 -3.24 11.24 2.34
CA GLY A 99 -3.49 12.58 2.88
C GLY A 99 -4.16 13.51 1.86
N ARG A 100 -3.88 13.35 0.56
CA ARG A 100 -4.55 14.11 -0.51
C ARG A 100 -6.03 13.76 -0.67
N PHE A 101 -6.45 12.61 -0.16
CA PHE A 101 -7.86 12.19 -0.11
C PHE A 101 -8.48 12.39 1.29
N GLY A 102 -7.80 13.12 2.18
CA GLY A 102 -8.32 13.48 3.50
C GLY A 102 -8.19 12.40 4.57
N PHE A 103 -7.38 11.38 4.34
CA PHE A 103 -7.10 10.34 5.35
C PHE A 103 -6.00 10.77 6.32
N ASN A 104 -6.14 10.34 7.57
CA ASN A 104 -5.06 10.34 8.56
C ASN A 104 -4.31 9.01 8.45
N ALA A 105 -3.13 9.01 7.85
CA ALA A 105 -2.39 7.78 7.57
C ALA A 105 -1.06 7.71 8.34
N GLU A 106 -0.77 6.54 8.89
CA GLU A 106 0.52 6.22 9.53
C GLU A 106 1.05 4.90 8.96
N ALA A 107 2.36 4.79 8.78
CA ALA A 107 2.98 3.55 8.31
C ALA A 107 3.38 2.66 9.49
N ASP A 108 3.06 1.36 9.37
CA ASP A 108 3.65 0.33 10.22
C ASP A 108 5.17 0.35 10.06
N CYS A 109 5.88 0.35 11.19
CA CYS A 109 7.33 0.51 11.22
C CYS A 109 8.08 -0.84 11.20
N HIS A 110 7.37 -1.98 11.20
CA HIS A 110 7.95 -3.32 11.32
C HIS A 110 9.13 -3.55 10.37
N PHE A 111 8.94 -3.30 9.07
CA PHE A 111 10.01 -3.52 8.08
C PHE A 111 11.19 -2.56 8.27
N CYS A 112 10.93 -1.31 8.65
CA CYS A 112 11.97 -0.31 8.87
C CYS A 112 12.85 -0.67 10.07
N VAL A 113 12.23 -0.99 11.21
CA VAL A 113 12.92 -1.32 12.47
C VAL A 113 13.76 -2.60 12.33
N ASN A 114 13.29 -3.57 11.54
CA ASN A 114 14.02 -4.81 11.28
C ASN A 114 15.00 -4.71 10.10
N GLY A 115 15.20 -3.52 9.51
CA GLY A 115 16.11 -3.35 8.37
C GLY A 115 15.67 -4.12 7.10
N MET A 116 14.40 -4.50 7.00
CA MET A 116 13.85 -5.27 5.90
C MET A 116 13.43 -4.35 4.76
N TYR A 117 14.23 -4.33 3.70
CA TYR A 117 13.88 -3.64 2.46
C TYR A 117 13.39 -4.64 1.43
N LEU A 118 12.09 -4.58 1.12
CA LEU A 118 11.37 -5.57 0.31
C LEU A 118 11.60 -5.42 -1.21
N TYR A 119 12.82 -5.12 -1.63
CA TYR A 119 13.21 -5.10 -3.04
C TYR A 119 13.26 -6.53 -3.59
N ASP A 120 12.71 -6.76 -4.78
CA ASP A 120 12.70 -8.08 -5.41
C ASP A 120 13.26 -8.01 -6.83
N LYS A 121 14.40 -8.68 -7.05
CA LYS A 121 15.07 -8.74 -8.37
C LYS A 121 14.20 -9.40 -9.44
N LYS A 122 13.27 -10.28 -9.05
CA LYS A 122 12.33 -10.96 -9.96
C LYS A 122 11.18 -10.07 -10.39
N SER A 123 11.05 -8.87 -9.83
CA SER A 123 9.96 -8.00 -10.19
C SER A 123 10.00 -7.59 -11.67
N LEU A 124 8.86 -7.62 -12.36
CA LEU A 124 8.71 -7.07 -13.71
C LEU A 124 8.87 -5.55 -13.74
N GLN A 125 8.67 -4.89 -12.59
CA GLN A 125 8.89 -3.45 -12.44
C GLN A 125 10.35 -3.20 -12.06
N TRP A 126 11.15 -2.67 -12.98
CA TRP A 126 12.58 -2.44 -12.74
C TRP A 126 12.84 -1.55 -11.52
N GLN A 127 11.95 -0.58 -11.25
CA GLN A 127 12.05 0.33 -10.10
C GLN A 127 11.87 -0.34 -8.73
N THR A 128 11.38 -1.58 -8.63
CA THR A 128 11.19 -2.29 -7.36
C THR A 128 12.25 -3.37 -7.12
N ARG A 129 13.25 -3.48 -8.01
CA ARG A 129 14.34 -4.46 -7.91
C ARG A 129 15.49 -4.02 -7.01
N SER A 130 15.65 -2.71 -6.79
CA SER A 130 16.70 -2.16 -5.92
C SER A 130 16.37 -0.74 -5.44
N ALA A 131 17.03 -0.31 -4.37
CA ALA A 131 16.86 1.03 -3.81
C ALA A 131 17.24 2.14 -4.80
N TRP A 132 18.34 1.98 -5.51
CA TRP A 132 18.78 2.94 -6.51
C TRP A 132 17.74 3.14 -7.62
N GLN A 133 17.26 2.03 -8.20
CA GLN A 133 16.25 2.07 -9.25
C GLN A 133 14.92 2.66 -8.77
N PHE A 134 14.55 2.38 -7.52
CA PHE A 134 13.37 3.00 -6.91
C PHE A 134 13.51 4.51 -6.85
N TRP A 135 14.63 5.01 -6.34
CA TRP A 135 14.85 6.45 -6.19
C TRP A 135 14.96 7.19 -7.51
N LEU A 136 15.52 6.58 -8.56
CA LEU A 136 15.53 7.14 -9.91
C LEU A 136 14.13 7.49 -10.42
N ARG A 137 13.12 6.68 -10.08
CA ARG A 137 11.72 6.95 -10.42
C ARG A 137 11.02 7.82 -9.37
N GLU A 138 11.26 7.56 -8.10
CA GLU A 138 10.53 8.17 -6.99
C GLU A 138 10.88 9.64 -6.80
N ALA A 139 12.15 10.03 -6.97
CA ALA A 139 12.58 11.41 -6.78
C ALA A 139 11.86 12.38 -7.75
N PRO A 140 11.80 12.12 -9.07
CA PRO A 140 10.98 12.94 -9.98
C PRO A 140 9.51 13.01 -9.57
N LEU A 141 8.90 11.86 -9.22
CA LEU A 141 7.48 11.80 -8.84
C LEU A 141 7.15 12.58 -7.55
N ARG A 142 8.14 12.82 -6.68
CA ARG A 142 7.97 13.64 -5.48
C ARG A 142 8.01 15.13 -5.75
N LEU A 143 8.75 15.53 -6.79
CA LEU A 143 8.90 16.92 -7.18
C LEU A 143 7.75 17.42 -8.08
N LEU A 144 7.01 16.51 -8.70
CA LEU A 144 5.87 16.89 -9.54
C LEU A 144 4.75 17.56 -8.70
N PRO A 145 4.17 18.66 -9.19
CA PRO A 145 2.93 19.20 -8.67
C PRO A 145 1.83 18.13 -8.65
N TRP A 146 0.98 18.16 -7.62
CA TRP A 146 -0.04 17.12 -7.41
C TRP A 146 -0.95 16.91 -8.64
N TRP A 147 -1.37 17.99 -9.31
CA TRP A 147 -2.24 17.93 -10.48
C TRP A 147 -1.62 17.16 -11.65
N LEU A 148 -0.29 17.24 -11.81
CA LEU A 148 0.43 16.53 -12.86
C LEU A 148 0.69 15.07 -12.46
N TYR A 149 1.08 14.85 -11.20
CA TYR A 149 1.24 13.51 -10.64
C TYR A 149 -0.04 12.69 -10.76
N SER A 150 -1.19 13.25 -10.36
CA SER A 150 -2.46 12.55 -10.34
C SER A 150 -2.97 12.14 -11.73
N ARG A 151 -2.54 12.86 -12.78
CA ARG A 151 -2.83 12.54 -14.18
C ARG A 151 -1.96 11.40 -14.73
N ILE A 152 -0.70 11.30 -14.29
CA ILE A 152 0.27 10.32 -14.80
C ILE A 152 0.21 9.00 -14.02
N ALA A 153 0.06 9.07 -12.69
CA ALA A 153 0.08 7.91 -11.80
C ALA A 153 -1.31 7.29 -11.55
N GLY A 154 -2.37 7.99 -11.97
CA GLY A 154 -3.75 7.75 -11.60
C GLY A 154 -4.55 6.84 -12.51
#